data_AF-A0A519C4V3-F1
#
_entry.id   AF-A0A519C4V3-F1
#
_cell.length_a   1.000
_cell.length_b   1.000
_cell.length_c   1.000
_cell.angle_alpha   90.00
_cell.angle_beta   90.00
_cell.angle_gamma   90.00
#
_symmetry.space_group_name_H-M   'P 1'
#
loop_
_entity.id
_entity.type
_entity.pdbx_description
1 polymer ?
#
loop_
_entity_poly.entity_id
_entity_poly.type
_entity_poly.pdbx_seq_one_letter_code
_entity_poly.pdbx_strand_id
1 'polypeptide(L)'
;MGDNADLDDDNDGFADTYEMECNSGPLNANSVPTDSDGDGLCDEIDLDNTDGPLWQYPDEGGSTPGFGLISALAVLTLAALARRD
;
A
#
# COMPACT_ATOMS: atom_id res chain seq x y z
N MET A 1 5.54 -10.96 -36.21
CA MET A 1 4.38 -10.87 -35.31
C MET A 1 4.24 -9.40 -35.04
N GLY A 2 3.04 -8.84 -35.23
CA GLY A 2 2.84 -7.39 -35.23
C GLY A 2 2.29 -6.94 -33.89
N ASP A 3 2.72 -5.75 -33.49
CA ASP A 3 2.37 -4.91 -32.34
C ASP A 3 0.92 -5.18 -31.84
N ASN A 4 -0.06 -5.25 -32.74
CA ASN A 4 -1.47 -5.57 -32.43
C ASN A 4 -1.78 -6.89 -31.64
N ALA A 5 -0.78 -7.74 -31.38
CA ALA A 5 -0.90 -8.96 -30.60
C ALA A 5 0.17 -9.07 -29.49
N ASP A 6 1.08 -8.11 -29.36
CA ASP A 6 1.87 -7.97 -28.16
C ASP A 6 0.97 -7.40 -27.04
N LEU A 7 1.32 -7.70 -25.80
CA LEU A 7 0.64 -7.11 -24.65
C LEU A 7 1.44 -5.93 -24.08
N ASP A 8 2.66 -5.73 -24.56
CA ASP A 8 3.63 -4.70 -24.17
C ASP A 8 4.33 -4.23 -25.45
N ASP A 9 3.71 -3.27 -26.14
CA ASP A 9 4.09 -2.83 -27.50
C ASP A 9 5.43 -2.09 -27.54
N ASP A 10 5.90 -1.57 -26.42
CA ASP A 10 7.16 -0.85 -26.30
C ASP A 10 8.23 -1.58 -25.48
N ASN A 11 7.86 -2.72 -24.90
CA ASN A 11 8.71 -3.67 -24.22
C ASN A 11 9.41 -3.08 -22.98
N ASP A 12 8.72 -2.20 -22.25
CA ASP A 12 9.19 -1.57 -21.01
C ASP A 12 8.81 -2.36 -19.74
N GLY A 13 7.98 -3.38 -19.89
CA GLY A 13 7.54 -4.28 -18.82
C GLY A 13 6.14 -3.97 -18.29
N PHE A 14 5.45 -2.96 -18.82
CA PHE A 14 4.06 -2.67 -18.52
C PHE A 14 3.15 -3.11 -19.68
N ALA A 15 1.94 -3.55 -19.35
CA ALA A 15 1.02 -3.99 -20.40
C ALA A 15 0.26 -2.79 -20.99
N ASP A 16 -0.01 -2.78 -22.29
CA ASP A 16 -0.68 -1.67 -22.98
C ASP A 16 -1.99 -1.27 -22.30
N THR A 17 -2.75 -2.27 -21.82
CA THR A 17 -4.01 -2.05 -21.11
C THR A 17 -3.81 -1.35 -19.76
N TYR A 18 -2.75 -1.72 -19.04
CA TYR A 18 -2.40 -1.10 -17.77
C TYR A 18 -1.92 0.33 -18.00
N GLU A 19 -1.09 0.56 -19.02
CA GLU A 19 -0.65 1.90 -19.39
C GLU A 19 -1.81 2.81 -19.80
N MET A 20 -2.79 2.31 -20.56
CA MET A 20 -3.99 3.09 -20.88
C MET A 20 -4.80 3.48 -19.64
N GLU A 21 -4.90 2.60 -18.64
CA GLU A 21 -5.56 2.89 -17.36
C GLU A 21 -4.77 3.91 -16.53
N CYS A 22 -3.44 3.84 -16.59
CA CYS A 22 -2.52 4.72 -15.89
C CYS A 22 -2.19 6.02 -16.63
N ASN A 23 -2.89 6.30 -17.74
CA ASN A 23 -2.66 7.45 -18.61
C ASN A 23 -1.20 7.57 -19.10
N SER A 24 -0.55 6.41 -19.27
CA SER A 24 0.76 6.24 -19.90
C SER A 24 0.63 5.93 -21.39
N GLY A 25 1.76 5.86 -22.09
CA GLY A 25 1.83 5.77 -23.54
C GLY A 25 2.32 4.40 -24.00
N PRO A 26 1.42 3.48 -24.44
CA PRO A 26 1.75 2.08 -24.71
C PRO A 26 2.65 1.81 -25.91
N LEU A 27 3.14 2.87 -26.57
CA LEU A 27 4.05 2.79 -27.71
C LEU A 27 5.39 3.48 -27.40
N ASN A 28 5.61 3.86 -26.14
CA ASN A 28 6.72 4.68 -25.72
C ASN A 28 7.29 4.19 -24.39
N ALA A 29 8.34 3.38 -24.48
CA ALA A 29 9.03 2.76 -23.34
C ALA A 29 9.66 3.73 -22.31
N ASN A 30 9.55 5.04 -22.53
CA ASN A 30 9.93 6.06 -21.53
C ASN A 30 8.71 6.62 -20.77
N SER A 31 7.51 6.26 -21.20
CA SER A 31 6.25 6.58 -20.55
C SER A 31 5.91 5.38 -19.70
N VAL A 32 6.43 5.35 -18.47
CA VAL A 32 6.09 4.31 -17.50
C VAL A 32 5.00 4.83 -16.55
N PRO A 33 4.04 3.98 -16.15
CA PRO A 33 3.12 4.29 -15.06
C PRO A 33 3.87 4.72 -13.79
N THR A 34 3.37 5.76 -13.11
CA THR A 34 3.93 6.17 -11.80
C THR A 34 3.25 5.38 -10.70
N ASP A 35 4.05 4.74 -9.85
CA ASP A 35 3.64 3.99 -8.65
C ASP A 35 4.45 4.56 -7.48
N SER A 36 3.87 5.54 -6.79
CA SER A 36 4.57 6.34 -5.77
C SER A 36 4.82 5.58 -4.46
N ASP A 37 3.95 4.65 -4.13
CA ASP A 37 3.91 3.91 -2.87
C ASP A 37 4.40 2.45 -3.03
N GLY A 38 4.53 1.98 -4.26
CA GLY A 38 5.17 0.73 -4.65
C GLY A 38 4.28 -0.49 -4.50
N ASP A 39 2.97 -0.31 -4.60
CA ASP A 39 1.98 -1.36 -4.35
C ASP A 39 1.58 -2.15 -5.61
N GLY A 40 2.03 -1.70 -6.77
CA GLY A 40 1.73 -2.29 -8.08
C GLY A 40 0.48 -1.74 -8.74
N LEU A 41 -0.16 -0.73 -8.15
CA LEU A 41 -1.14 0.13 -8.79
C LEU A 41 -0.48 1.47 -9.12
N CYS A 42 -0.93 2.10 -10.20
CA CYS A 42 -0.42 3.41 -10.56
C CYS A 42 -1.23 4.52 -9.88
N ASP A 43 -0.59 5.65 -9.64
CA ASP A 43 -1.14 6.82 -8.97
C ASP A 43 -2.47 7.34 -9.56
N GLU A 44 -2.78 7.02 -10.82
CA GLU A 44 -4.01 7.42 -11.51
C GLU A 44 -5.21 6.53 -11.12
N ILE A 45 -4.99 5.24 -10.85
CA ILE A 45 -6.04 4.28 -10.46
C ILE A 45 -6.02 3.96 -8.97
N ASP A 46 -4.91 4.25 -8.29
CA ASP A 46 -4.76 4.13 -6.86
C ASP A 46 -5.40 5.31 -6.12
N LEU A 47 -6.03 4.99 -4.98
CA LEU A 47 -6.63 5.97 -4.07
C LEU A 47 -5.69 6.31 -2.90
N ASP A 48 -4.56 5.60 -2.73
CA ASP A 48 -3.61 5.74 -1.62
C ASP A 48 -2.12 5.81 -2.05
N ASN A 49 -1.76 6.87 -2.78
CA ASN A 49 -0.41 7.03 -3.30
C ASN A 49 0.64 7.43 -2.24
N THR A 50 0.41 7.16 -0.94
CA THR A 50 1.26 7.67 0.17
C THR A 50 2.06 6.57 0.86
N ASP A 51 1.50 5.38 1.00
CA ASP A 51 2.19 4.21 1.51
C ASP A 51 1.55 2.95 0.95
N GLY A 52 2.44 2.00 0.59
CA GLY A 52 2.14 0.79 -0.16
C GLY A 52 0.92 0.01 0.36
N PRO A 53 0.57 -1.10 -0.29
CA PRO A 53 -0.77 -1.64 -0.17
C PRO A 53 -1.03 -1.92 1.30
N LEU A 54 -2.07 -1.26 1.84
CA LEU A 54 -2.63 -1.37 3.20
C LEU A 54 -2.34 -0.20 4.18
N TRP A 55 -2.87 1.00 3.94
CA TRP A 55 -3.68 1.62 5.01
C TRP A 55 -4.98 0.83 5.17
N GLN A 56 -4.87 -0.31 5.85
CA GLN A 56 -6.04 -0.83 6.53
C GLN A 56 -6.35 0.14 7.68
N TYR A 57 -7.40 0.93 7.50
CA TYR A 57 -8.06 1.64 8.59
C TYR A 57 -8.12 0.69 9.82
N PRO A 58 -7.64 1.11 11.01
CA PRO A 58 -7.41 0.20 12.13
C PRO A 58 -8.70 -0.35 12.78
N ASP A 59 -9.85 -0.27 12.13
CA ASP A 59 -11.18 -0.53 12.68
C ASP A 59 -11.97 -1.67 12.02
N GLU A 60 -11.50 -2.33 10.96
CA GLU A 60 -12.25 -3.44 10.33
C GLU A 60 -11.72 -4.83 10.73
N GLY A 61 -11.27 -4.95 11.98
CA GLY A 61 -10.72 -6.17 12.58
C GLY A 61 -11.27 -6.48 13.98
N GLY A 62 -12.51 -6.08 14.29
CA GLY A 62 -13.32 -6.76 15.31
C GLY A 62 -12.74 -6.94 16.72
N SER A 63 -12.01 -5.97 17.28
CA SER A 63 -11.73 -5.95 18.72
C SER A 63 -11.54 -4.54 19.27
N THR A 64 -12.53 -4.13 20.06
CA THR A 64 -12.53 -3.05 21.07
C THR A 64 -12.92 -1.63 20.60
N PRO A 65 -14.15 -1.17 20.88
CA PRO A 65 -14.36 0.24 21.10
C PRO A 65 -13.72 0.59 22.45
N GLY A 66 -12.59 1.30 22.44
CA GLY A 66 -12.16 2.09 23.61
C GLY A 66 -10.69 2.05 24.02
N PHE A 67 -9.85 1.13 23.55
CA PHE A 67 -8.45 1.07 24.02
C PHE A 67 -7.51 0.57 22.92
N GLY A 68 -7.13 1.45 22.00
CA GLY A 68 -5.97 1.24 21.14
C GLY A 68 -4.71 0.97 21.99
N LEU A 69 -3.80 0.20 21.42
CA LEU A 69 -2.65 -0.54 21.98
C LEU A 69 -1.61 0.23 22.83
N ILE A 70 -1.91 1.40 23.38
CA ILE A 70 -1.05 2.17 24.28
C ILE A 70 -1.18 1.78 25.77
N SER A 71 -2.12 0.88 26.15
CA SER A 71 -2.41 0.59 27.57
C SER A 71 -1.83 -0.72 28.15
N ALA A 72 -0.83 -1.33 27.50
CA ALA A 72 -0.13 -2.50 28.08
C ALA A 72 1.22 -2.16 28.75
N LEU A 73 1.65 -0.89 28.76
CA LEU A 73 2.98 -0.50 29.28
C LEU A 73 2.98 0.16 30.68
N ALA A 74 1.88 0.15 31.44
CA ALA A 74 1.80 0.93 32.69
C ALA A 74 1.24 0.21 33.94
N VAL A 75 1.14 -1.13 33.98
CA VAL A 75 0.72 -1.84 35.22
C VAL A 75 1.64 -3.03 35.53
N LEU A 76 2.94 -2.76 35.72
CA LEU A 76 3.88 -3.77 36.22
C LEU A 76 4.99 -3.18 37.13
N THR A 77 4.67 -2.12 37.89
CA THR A 77 5.61 -1.54 38.88
C THR A 77 4.99 -1.17 40.24
N LEU A 78 3.70 -1.42 40.50
CA LEU A 78 3.06 -1.08 41.79
C LEU A 78 2.81 -2.27 42.74
N ALA A 79 3.50 -3.40 42.59
CA ALA A 79 3.30 -4.58 43.45
C ALA A 79 4.56 -5.07 44.20
N ALA A 80 5.67 -4.33 44.20
CA ALA A 80 6.96 -4.86 44.66
C ALA A 80 7.61 -4.20 45.89
N LEU A 81 7.01 -3.24 46.61
CA LEU A 81 7.60 -2.79 47.88
C LEU A 81 6.62 -2.32 48.96
N ALA A 82 5.35 -2.72 48.89
CA ALA A 82 4.44 -2.62 50.03
C ALA A 82 4.49 -3.91 50.86
N ARG A 83 5.66 -4.28 51.39
CA ARG A 83 5.81 -5.18 52.55
C ARG A 83 7.29 -5.36 52.92
N ARG A 84 7.81 -4.59 53.89
CA ARG A 84 8.71 -5.03 54.98
C ARG A 84 8.65 -4.00 56.10
N ASP A 85 8.26 -4.48 57.28
CA ASP A 85 8.13 -3.79 58.57
C ASP A 85 9.39 -3.04 59.03
#